data_AF-B6WT43-F1
#
_entry.id   AF-B6WT43-F1
#
_cell.length_a   1.000
_cell.length_b   1.000
_cell.length_c   1.000
_cell.angle_alpha   90.00
_cell.angle_beta   90.00
_cell.angle_gamma   90.00
#
_symmetry.space_group_name_H-M   'P 1'
#
loop_
_entity.id
_entity.type
_entity.pdbx_description
1 polymer ?
#
loop_
_entity_poly.entity_id
_entity_poly.type
_entity_poly.pdbx_seq_one_letter_code
_entity_poly.pdbx_strand_id
1 'polypeptide(L)'
;MTLALKAEKEKMQEQGKKFISRERKKELKEQVMLRLRQRFLPIPAEFNVIWATDRNEVWFASTQGKMIDLFMEAFLNSFELHLEQITPYSLAETMLDEAAMSRLDRIEATQFAALS
;
A
#
# COMPACT_ATOMS: atom_id res chain seq x y z
N MET A 1 -19.30 2.68 -14.90
CA MET A 1 -18.64 3.71 -15.72
C MET A 1 -19.24 3.80 -17.13
N THR A 2 -19.49 2.67 -17.80
CA THR A 2 -20.08 2.57 -19.14
C THR A 2 -21.47 3.20 -19.27
N LEU A 3 -22.34 3.08 -18.26
CA LEU A 3 -23.70 3.66 -18.27
C LEU A 3 -23.70 5.19 -18.22
N ALA A 4 -22.85 5.81 -17.39
CA ALA A 4 -22.76 7.27 -17.29
C ALA A 4 -22.20 7.91 -18.56
N LEU A 5 -21.22 7.25 -19.20
CA LEU A 5 -20.66 7.69 -20.48
C LEU A 5 -21.64 7.53 -21.64
N LYS A 6 -22.55 6.55 -21.59
CA LYS A 6 -23.63 6.40 -22.59
C LYS A 6 -24.69 7.49 -22.44
N ALA A 7 -25.15 7.75 -21.22
CA ALA A 7 -26.16 8.77 -20.95
C ALA A 7 -25.69 10.19 -21.29
N GLU A 8 -24.41 10.51 -21.07
CA GLU A 8 -23.86 11.81 -21.48
C GLU A 8 -23.63 11.89 -23.00
N LYS A 9 -23.21 10.78 -23.65
CA LYS A 9 -23.14 10.73 -25.12
C LYS A 9 -24.50 10.97 -25.79
N GLU A 10 -25.57 10.42 -25.23
CA GLU A 10 -26.94 10.65 -25.71
C GLU A 10 -27.34 12.13 -25.53
N LYS A 11 -27.13 12.71 -24.35
CA LYS A 11 -27.40 14.15 -24.10
C LYS A 11 -26.53 15.10 -24.93
N MET A 12 -25.33 14.70 -25.32
CA MET A 12 -24.42 15.52 -26.14
C MET A 12 -24.63 15.33 -27.65
N GLN A 13 -25.20 14.19 -28.07
CA GLN A 13 -25.75 14.02 -29.42
C GLN A 13 -26.96 14.93 -29.64
N GLU A 14 -27.82 15.09 -28.64
CA GLU A 14 -28.91 16.09 -28.65
C GLU A 14 -28.40 17.54 -28.74
N GLN A 15 -27.19 17.82 -28.23
CA GLN A 15 -26.55 19.15 -28.26
C GLN A 15 -25.56 19.35 -29.43
N GLY A 16 -25.46 18.39 -30.37
CA GLY A 16 -24.65 18.51 -31.59
C GLY A 16 -23.12 18.49 -31.40
N LYS A 17 -22.61 18.20 -30.20
CA LYS A 17 -21.15 18.20 -29.93
C LYS A 17 -20.60 16.77 -29.91
N LYS A 18 -19.74 16.47 -30.90
CA LYS A 18 -19.18 15.13 -31.17
C LYS A 18 -18.00 14.70 -30.28
N PHE A 19 -17.43 15.58 -29.45
CA PHE A 19 -16.18 15.31 -28.74
C PHE A 19 -16.22 15.71 -27.26
N ILE A 20 -15.94 14.75 -26.38
CA ILE A 20 -15.80 14.97 -24.94
C ILE A 20 -14.31 15.21 -24.66
N SER A 21 -13.97 16.40 -24.13
CA SER A 21 -12.60 16.75 -23.75
C SER A 21 -12.07 15.82 -22.65
N ARG A 22 -10.74 15.68 -22.54
CA ARG A 22 -10.10 14.86 -21.50
C ARG A 22 -10.46 15.33 -20.09
N GLU A 23 -10.54 16.65 -19.88
CA GLU A 23 -10.99 17.24 -18.61
C GLU A 23 -12.43 16.85 -18.27
N ARG A 24 -13.35 16.94 -19.25
CA ARG A 24 -14.75 16.59 -19.00
C ARG A 24 -14.93 15.10 -18.65
N LYS A 25 -14.15 14.21 -19.26
CA LYS A 25 -14.12 12.78 -18.86
C LYS A 25 -13.60 12.57 -17.45
N LYS A 26 -12.59 13.34 -17.02
CA LYS A 26 -12.03 13.28 -15.67
C LYS A 26 -13.06 13.75 -14.64
N GLU A 27 -13.70 14.89 -14.91
CA GLU A 27 -14.76 15.45 -14.07
C GLU A 27 -15.95 14.48 -13.94
N LEU A 28 -16.36 13.84 -15.04
CA LEU A 28 -17.43 12.83 -15.00
C LEU A 28 -17.04 11.61 -14.17
N LYS A 29 -15.79 11.14 -14.31
CA LYS A 29 -15.27 10.02 -13.52
C LYS A 29 -15.29 10.36 -12.03
N GLU A 30 -14.86 11.56 -11.65
CA GLU A 30 -14.87 12.02 -10.27
C GLU A 30 -16.28 12.13 -9.72
N GLN A 31 -17.23 12.74 -10.44
CA GLN A 31 -18.64 12.80 -10.02
C GLN A 31 -19.27 11.42 -9.84
N VAL A 32 -19.01 10.50 -10.78
CA VAL A 32 -19.51 9.12 -10.68
C VAL A 32 -18.87 8.40 -9.51
N MET A 33 -17.55 8.55 -9.28
CA MET A 33 -16.87 7.96 -8.13
C MET A 33 -17.41 8.49 -6.81
N LEU A 34 -17.70 9.79 -6.71
CA LEU A 34 -18.25 10.41 -5.51
C LEU A 34 -19.66 9.89 -5.20
N ARG A 35 -20.51 9.76 -6.22
CA ARG A 35 -21.84 9.13 -6.09
C ARG A 35 -21.78 7.64 -5.74
N LEU A 36 -20.79 6.91 -6.26
CA LEU A 36 -20.59 5.50 -5.91
C LEU A 36 -20.09 5.38 -4.46
N ARG A 37 -19.12 6.18 -4.04
CA ARG A 37 -18.61 6.20 -2.65
C ARG A 37 -19.70 6.52 -1.62
N GLN A 38 -20.69 7.35 -1.98
CA GLN A 38 -21.86 7.59 -1.11
C GLN A 38 -22.80 6.39 -0.96
N ARG A 39 -22.78 5.45 -1.92
CA ARG A 39 -23.68 4.28 -1.95
C ARG A 39 -23.02 3.00 -1.46
N PHE A 40 -21.69 2.91 -1.55
CA PHE A 40 -20.94 1.75 -1.09
C PHE A 40 -20.36 2.01 0.29
N LEU A 41 -20.65 1.11 1.22
CA LEU A 41 -20.01 1.12 2.53
C LEU A 41 -18.51 0.85 2.36
N PRO A 42 -17.64 1.52 3.14
CA PRO A 42 -16.23 1.16 3.17
C PRO A 42 -16.11 -0.30 3.62
N ILE A 43 -15.21 -1.06 2.97
CA ILE A 43 -14.89 -2.42 3.40
C ILE A 43 -13.90 -2.29 4.56
N PRO A 44 -14.28 -2.66 5.79
CA PRO A 44 -13.35 -2.63 6.90
C PRO A 44 -12.26 -3.67 6.65
N ALA A 45 -11.00 -3.26 6.81
CA ALA A 45 -9.87 -4.16 6.92
C ALA A 45 -9.38 -4.08 8.36
N GLU A 46 -9.26 -5.23 9.01
CA GLU A 46 -8.74 -5.36 10.36
C GLU A 46 -7.32 -5.93 10.28
N PHE A 47 -6.40 -5.32 11.02
CA PHE A 47 -5.03 -5.77 11.14
C PHE A 47 -4.68 -5.92 12.60
N ASN A 48 -4.16 -7.09 12.96
CA ASN A 48 -3.74 -7.36 14.33
C ASN A 48 -2.31 -6.87 14.54
N VAL A 49 -2.10 -6.22 15.68
CA VAL A 49 -0.81 -5.66 16.10
C VAL A 49 -0.53 -6.06 17.52
N ILE A 50 0.68 -6.54 17.78
CA ILE A 50 1.17 -6.83 19.13
C ILE A 50 2.39 -5.95 19.37
N TRP A 51 2.35 -5.15 20.43
CA TRP A 51 3.49 -4.32 20.83
C TRP A 51 4.05 -4.82 22.16
N ALA A 52 5.29 -5.29 22.14
CA ALA A 52 6.04 -5.71 23.31
C ALA A 52 7.00 -4.58 23.71
N THR A 53 6.58 -3.73 24.64
CA THR A 53 7.37 -2.57 25.11
C THR A 53 8.60 -2.95 25.92
N ASP A 54 8.59 -4.15 26.52
CA ASP A 54 9.73 -4.71 27.26
C ASP A 54 10.89 -5.10 26.33
N ARG A 55 10.56 -5.57 25.12
CA ARG A 55 11.53 -6.00 24.09
C ARG A 55 11.75 -4.97 22.99
N ASN A 56 10.99 -3.88 23.01
CA ASN A 56 10.96 -2.85 21.98
C ASN A 56 10.62 -3.41 20.58
N GLU A 57 9.75 -4.43 20.54
CA GLU A 57 9.34 -5.11 19.30
C GLU A 57 7.87 -4.87 18.99
N VAL A 58 7.56 -4.66 17.71
CA VAL A 58 6.18 -4.55 17.20
C VAL A 58 5.96 -5.60 16.12
N TRP A 59 4.93 -6.41 16.33
CA TRP A 59 4.55 -7.49 15.43
C TRP A 59 3.28 -7.09 14.69
N PHE A 60 3.36 -7.02 13.35
CA PHE A 60 2.27 -6.63 12.47
C PHE A 60 1.79 -7.83 11.65
N ALA A 61 0.51 -8.19 11.76
CA ALA A 61 -0.06 -9.38 11.12
C ALA A 61 -0.44 -9.16 9.64
N SER A 62 0.48 -8.65 8.83
CA SER A 62 0.30 -8.48 7.38
C SER A 62 1.62 -8.57 6.62
N THR A 63 1.58 -9.14 5.42
CA THR A 63 2.73 -9.24 4.50
C THR A 63 2.69 -8.18 3.39
N GLN A 64 1.66 -7.33 3.36
CA GLN A 64 1.49 -6.32 2.32
C GLN A 64 2.31 -5.06 2.66
N GLY A 65 3.36 -4.78 1.86
CA GLY A 65 4.26 -3.64 2.06
C GLY A 65 3.53 -2.29 2.26
N LYS A 66 2.54 -1.98 1.43
CA LYS A 66 1.75 -0.74 1.57
C LYS A 66 1.03 -0.60 2.92
N MET A 67 0.61 -1.71 3.52
CA MET A 67 -0.05 -1.69 4.82
C MET A 67 0.96 -1.56 5.96
N ILE A 68 2.16 -2.13 5.78
CA ILE A 68 3.28 -1.93 6.70
C ILE A 68 3.67 -0.45 6.70
N ASP A 69 3.87 0.16 5.53
CA ASP A 69 4.21 1.58 5.41
C ASP A 69 3.16 2.48 6.09
N LEU A 70 1.87 2.21 5.80
CA LEU A 70 0.76 2.95 6.39
C LEU A 70 0.71 2.80 7.92
N PHE A 71 0.98 1.59 8.43
CA PHE A 71 1.04 1.35 9.86
C PHE A 71 2.23 2.05 10.51
N MET A 72 3.41 2.04 9.88
CA MET A 72 4.60 2.74 10.37
C MET A 72 4.37 4.25 10.46
N GLU A 73 3.75 4.85 9.45
CA GLU A 73 3.38 6.27 9.46
C GLU A 73 2.35 6.57 10.56
N ALA A 74 1.31 5.74 10.70
CA ALA A 74 0.33 5.89 11.76
C ALA A 74 0.94 5.78 13.16
N PHE A 75 1.89 4.86 13.35
CA PHE A 75 2.61 4.68 14.61
C PHE A 75 3.50 5.88 14.92
N LEU A 76 4.26 6.38 13.94
CA LEU A 76 5.08 7.58 14.08
C LEU A 76 4.23 8.80 14.45
N ASN A 77 3.10 9.00 13.76
CA ASN A 77 2.20 10.12 14.05
C ASN A 77 1.51 10.02 15.41
N SER A 78 1.35 8.82 15.96
CA SER A 78 0.65 8.60 17.23
C SER A 78 1.58 8.62 18.44
N PHE A 79 2.80 8.10 18.28
CA PHE A 79 3.74 7.88 19.38
C PHE A 79 5.07 8.64 19.21
N GLU A 80 5.29 9.30 18.07
CA GLU A 80 6.55 9.97 17.71
C GLU A 80 7.78 9.04 17.73
N LEU A 81 7.53 7.74 17.59
CA LEU A 81 8.55 6.69 17.56
C LEU A 81 8.71 6.16 16.13
N HIS A 82 9.97 5.98 15.73
CA HIS A 82 10.30 5.37 14.44
C HIS A 82 10.35 3.86 14.59
N LEU A 83 9.58 3.15 13.77
CA LEU A 83 9.70 1.71 13.62
C LEU A 83 10.72 1.43 12.51
N GLU A 84 11.57 0.43 12.75
CA GLU A 84 12.46 -0.11 11.73
C GLU A 84 12.11 -1.58 11.51
N GLN A 85 12.01 -1.98 10.24
CA GLN A 85 11.72 -3.36 9.91
C GLN A 85 12.95 -4.22 10.20
N ILE A 86 12.77 -5.24 11.05
CA ILE A 86 13.82 -6.21 11.32
C ILE A 86 14.04 -7.05 10.05
N THR A 87 15.19 -6.86 9.43
CA THR A 87 15.64 -7.68 8.30
C THR A 87 16.32 -8.94 8.83
N PRO A 88 16.37 -10.04 8.04
CA PRO A 88 17.13 -11.21 8.42
C PRO A 88 18.60 -10.90 8.73
N TYR A 89 19.19 -9.91 8.05
CA TYR A 89 20.56 -9.47 8.28
C TYR A 89 20.71 -8.73 9.61
N SER A 90 19.87 -7.73 9.87
CA SER A 90 19.90 -6.99 11.15
C SER A 90 19.58 -7.89 12.35
N LEU A 91 18.72 -8.90 12.17
CA LEU A 91 18.50 -9.91 13.22
C LEU A 91 19.75 -10.76 13.43
N ALA A 92 20.41 -11.17 12.35
CA ALA A 92 21.64 -11.97 12.43
C ALA A 92 22.76 -11.23 13.18
N GLU A 93 22.89 -9.91 13.01
CA GLU A 93 23.83 -9.08 13.78
C GLU A 93 23.62 -9.19 15.30
N THR A 94 22.38 -9.31 15.76
CA THR A 94 22.08 -9.44 17.19
C THR A 94 22.31 -10.84 17.75
N MET A 95 22.47 -11.85 16.88
CA MET A 95 22.52 -13.26 17.27
C MET A 95 23.87 -13.95 16.99
N LEU A 96 24.69 -13.41 16.09
CA LEU A 96 25.90 -14.06 15.59
C LEU A 96 27.18 -13.36 16.06
N ASP A 97 28.22 -14.17 16.29
CA ASP A 97 29.56 -13.66 16.58
C ASP A 97 30.22 -13.03 15.34
N GLU A 98 31.22 -12.19 15.57
CA GLU A 98 31.95 -11.41 14.54
C GLU A 98 32.51 -12.28 13.39
N ALA A 99 32.95 -13.50 13.70
CA ALA A 99 33.44 -14.47 12.71
C ALA A 99 32.30 -15.03 11.83
N ALA A 100 31.09 -15.16 12.36
CA ALA A 100 29.92 -15.61 11.61
C ALA A 100 29.30 -14.46 10.79
N MET A 101 29.34 -13.23 11.30
CA MET A 101 28.99 -12.02 10.53
C MET A 101 29.91 -11.81 9.33
N SER A 102 31.22 -11.97 9.52
CA SER A 102 32.21 -11.91 8.42
C SER A 102 31.97 -12.96 7.32
N ARG A 103 31.31 -14.07 7.66
CA ARG A 103 30.89 -15.07 6.67
C ARG A 103 29.62 -14.66 5.95
N LEU A 104 28.66 -14.05 6.65
CA LEU A 104 27.43 -13.52 6.05
C LEU A 104 27.73 -12.44 5.00
N ASP A 105 28.68 -11.55 5.27
CA ASP A 105 29.07 -10.49 4.32
C ASP A 105 29.64 -11.03 3.00
N ARG A 106 30.15 -12.27 3.03
CA ARG A 106 30.69 -12.95 1.85
C ARG A 106 29.65 -13.76 1.09
N ILE A 107 28.42 -13.86 1.60
CA ILE A 107 27.35 -14.61 0.97
C ILE A 107 26.57 -13.66 0.05
N GLU A 108 26.64 -13.91 -1.25
CA GLU A 108 25.78 -13.22 -2.21
C GLU A 108 24.36 -13.82 -2.20
N ALA A 109 23.38 -12.98 -2.55
CA ALA A 109 22.00 -13.39 -2.67
C ALA A 109 21.88 -14.57 -3.66
N THR A 110 21.54 -15.75 -3.14
CA THR A 110 21.27 -16.90 -3.99
C THR A 110 19.96 -16.67 -4.73
N GLN A 111 20.02 -16.57 -6.06
CA GLN A 111 18.83 -16.52 -6.90
C GLN A 111 18.18 -17.91 -6.96
N PHE A 112 17.03 -18.03 -6.29
CA PHE A 112 16.25 -19.27 -6.27
C PHE A 112 15.30 -19.43 -7.49
N ALA A 113 15.31 -18.47 -8.42
CA ALA A 113 14.53 -18.53 -9.66
C ALA A 113 15.37 -18.08 -10.86
N ALA A 114 15.26 -18.79 -11.98
CA ALA A 114 15.88 -18.40 -13.24
C ALA A 114 15.19 -17.14 -13.79
N LEU A 115 15.99 -16.11 -14.10
CA LEU A 115 15.54 -14.93 -14.85
C LEU A 115 14.82 -15.38 -16.12
N SER A 116 13.49 -15.21 -16.14
CA SER A 116 12.64 -15.37 -17.32
C SER A 116 12.35 -14.01 -17.95
#